data_AF-A0A1I4MBE4-F1
#
_entry.id   AF-A0A1I4MBE4-F1
#
_cell.length_a   1.000
_cell.length_b   1.000
_cell.length_c   1.000
_cell.angle_alpha   90.00
_cell.angle_beta   90.00
_cell.angle_gamma   90.00
#
_symmetry.space_group_name_H-M   'P 1'
#
loop_
_entity.id
_entity.type
_entity.pdbx_description
1 polymer ?
#
loop_
_entity_poly.entity_id
_entity_poly.type
_entity_poly.pdbx_seq_one_letter_code
_entity_poly.pdbx_strand_id
1 'polypeptide(L)'
;MNMTENLMVKTEPLVEPISAAGSNQVSKHSLVDPELNEFLYIYEELVRSRFSAITNTLKTLSIYQHELDFVTRAQRIALDQLHYELPLSLLEDSWVSGLNLRALHSYCIFRSFKECVAKARFDQASWRERIALHTSFIHSCGYHTVNISSCADGRLQGLLSFILRLVPSESIYVKSYAGAMFNIEEDIVNWAHRELERLTGGLPGDEDKNYLKIAVYHYSSSNPAHQGCAAHGSDTEKALKSALERLNELRAAINNTYGRGAAPDILLIGVDTDIDSIRVHFPDVSGDINPDRYIDSGKIYQESIGMDQETARMYISDALDKAESGLSSEKGKMAAGMRSLVVGLVEANLSQIEFVIQYHAGRYRVIGHNERFICAGESMNELHLRNKYYFAHLNTVEEAAVHLDVGVKIFTELNIKHGLAIPILVHYHYSSRVPGARERVIQRCRRVKAAIESRYSKLHERGLLNCQIAISDKVGTERCTFIEDEVKVAEH
;
A
#
# COMPACT_ATOMS: atom_id res chain seq x y z
N MET A 1 -10.58 59.72 -5.49
CA MET A 1 -9.73 59.03 -4.50
C MET A 1 -10.48 57.76 -4.12
N ASN A 2 -10.34 56.64 -4.85
CA ASN A 2 -9.30 55.60 -4.68
C ASN A 2 -9.24 55.08 -3.22
N MET A 3 -9.32 53.79 -2.88
CA MET A 3 -9.34 52.54 -3.65
C MET A 3 -10.07 51.44 -2.85
N THR A 4 -10.71 50.53 -3.58
CA THR A 4 -11.09 49.18 -3.18
C THR A 4 -9.84 48.29 -3.15
N GLU A 5 -9.41 47.84 -1.97
CA GLU A 5 -8.39 46.79 -1.84
C GLU A 5 -9.06 45.41 -1.93
N ASN A 6 -8.94 44.80 -3.12
CA ASN A 6 -9.16 43.37 -3.32
C ASN A 6 -8.09 42.59 -2.54
N LEU A 7 -8.52 41.72 -1.61
CA LEU A 7 -7.67 40.66 -1.09
C LEU A 7 -7.35 39.67 -2.23
N MET A 8 -6.22 39.87 -2.89
CA MET A 8 -5.62 38.87 -3.75
C MET A 8 -5.13 37.70 -2.88
N VAL A 9 -5.74 36.53 -3.09
CA VAL A 9 -5.18 35.24 -2.69
C VAL A 9 -3.83 35.11 -3.38
N LYS A 10 -2.74 35.10 -2.60
CA LYS A 10 -1.41 34.78 -3.10
C LYS A 10 -1.40 33.30 -3.51
N THR A 11 -1.60 33.04 -4.80
CA THR A 11 -1.18 31.79 -5.43
C THR A 11 0.34 31.73 -5.36
N GLU A 12 0.86 30.82 -4.54
CA GLU A 12 2.27 30.44 -4.58
C GLU A 12 2.63 30.00 -6.01
N PRO A 13 3.85 30.33 -6.49
CA PRO A 13 4.26 29.93 -7.83
C PRO A 13 4.28 28.40 -7.92
N LEU A 14 3.59 27.88 -8.94
CA LEU A 14 3.72 26.49 -9.37
C LEU A 14 5.20 26.23 -9.65
N VAL A 15 5.86 25.43 -8.81
CA VAL A 15 7.10 24.77 -9.19
C VAL A 15 6.78 23.98 -10.45
N GLU A 16 7.53 24.24 -11.53
CA GLU A 16 7.27 23.64 -12.82
C GLU A 16 7.14 22.12 -12.69
N PRO A 17 6.19 21.49 -13.40
CA PRO A 17 6.21 20.05 -13.56
C PRO A 17 7.59 19.64 -14.10
N ILE A 18 7.96 18.38 -13.96
CA ILE A 18 8.90 17.78 -14.92
C ILE A 18 8.16 17.82 -16.27
N SER A 19 8.14 19.00 -16.89
CA SER A 19 7.52 19.22 -18.17
C SER A 19 8.54 18.73 -19.16
N ALA A 20 8.21 17.62 -19.81
CA ALA A 20 8.70 17.38 -21.14
C ALA A 20 8.55 18.69 -21.94
N ALA A 21 9.59 19.02 -22.69
CA ALA A 21 9.72 20.22 -23.49
C ALA A 21 8.43 20.55 -24.27
N GLY A 22 8.20 21.85 -24.45
CA GLY A 22 6.97 22.43 -24.97
C GLY A 22 6.37 21.76 -26.23
N SER A 23 5.04 21.81 -26.28
CA SER A 23 4.17 21.62 -27.44
C SER A 23 4.47 20.42 -28.37
N ASN A 24 3.55 19.44 -28.29
CA ASN A 24 3.16 18.50 -29.36
C ASN A 24 3.93 17.20 -29.62
N GLN A 25 4.73 16.68 -28.68
CA GLN A 25 4.98 15.24 -28.59
C GLN A 25 5.52 14.88 -27.19
N VAL A 26 4.69 14.24 -26.35
CA VAL A 26 5.21 13.60 -25.14
C VAL A 26 6.09 12.45 -25.63
N SER A 27 7.41 12.65 -25.58
CA SER A 27 8.37 11.63 -25.97
C SER A 27 8.26 10.48 -24.98
N LYS A 28 7.70 9.36 -25.43
CA LYS A 28 7.57 8.14 -24.62
C LYS A 28 8.95 7.55 -24.36
N HIS A 29 9.18 7.08 -23.15
CA HIS A 29 10.46 6.46 -22.82
C HIS A 29 10.54 5.05 -23.43
N SER A 30 11.65 4.72 -24.10
CA SER A 30 11.82 3.47 -24.87
C SER A 30 11.81 2.16 -24.07
N LEU A 31 11.88 2.25 -22.73
CA LEU A 31 11.85 1.12 -21.80
C LEU A 31 10.49 0.95 -21.12
N VAL A 32 9.54 1.83 -21.42
CA VAL A 32 8.21 1.77 -20.82
C VAL A 32 7.39 0.68 -21.48
N ASP A 33 6.64 -0.05 -20.66
CA ASP A 33 5.62 -0.98 -21.11
C ASP A 33 4.24 -0.29 -21.13
N PRO A 34 3.81 0.25 -22.28
CA PRO A 34 2.58 1.04 -22.36
C PRO A 34 1.33 0.19 -22.15
N GLU A 35 1.33 -1.06 -22.57
CA GLU A 35 0.18 -1.96 -22.43
C GLU A 35 0.02 -2.41 -20.97
N LEU A 36 1.12 -2.64 -20.24
CA LEU A 36 1.04 -2.88 -18.79
C LEU A 36 0.48 -1.65 -18.06
N ASN A 37 0.91 -0.46 -18.45
CA ASN A 37 0.38 0.79 -17.89
C ASN A 37 -1.13 0.93 -18.14
N GLU A 38 -1.60 0.58 -19.34
CA GLU A 38 -3.02 0.58 -19.65
C GLU A 38 -3.80 -0.42 -18.77
N PHE A 39 -3.30 -1.66 -18.61
CA PHE A 39 -3.95 -2.64 -17.73
C PHE A 39 -4.00 -2.19 -16.26
N LEU A 40 -2.92 -1.60 -15.75
CA LEU A 40 -2.89 -1.06 -14.39
C LEU A 40 -3.83 0.14 -14.24
N TYR A 41 -3.98 0.97 -15.27
CA TYR A 41 -4.90 2.11 -15.27
C TYR A 41 -6.36 1.64 -15.23
N ILE A 42 -6.72 0.67 -16.09
CA ILE A 42 -8.05 0.04 -16.10
C ILE A 42 -8.36 -0.57 -14.73
N TYR A 43 -7.39 -1.26 -14.12
CA TYR A 43 -7.52 -1.82 -12.78
C TYR A 43 -7.75 -0.73 -11.72
N GLU A 44 -6.96 0.35 -11.73
CA GLU A 44 -7.13 1.49 -10.82
C GLU A 44 -8.53 2.09 -10.94
N GLU A 45 -8.99 2.41 -12.15
CA GLU A 45 -10.31 3.01 -12.39
C GLU A 45 -11.44 2.08 -11.95
N LEU A 46 -11.33 0.79 -12.26
CA LEU A 46 -12.33 -0.20 -11.89
C LEU A 46 -12.43 -0.35 -10.37
N VAL A 47 -11.31 -0.38 -9.63
CA VAL A 47 -11.36 -0.44 -8.16
C VAL A 47 -11.89 0.87 -7.58
N ARG A 48 -11.45 2.04 -8.09
CA ARG A 48 -11.89 3.36 -7.59
C ARG A 48 -13.37 3.61 -7.84
N SER A 49 -13.91 3.18 -8.98
CA SER A 49 -15.33 3.38 -9.35
C SER A 49 -16.31 2.76 -8.35
N ARG A 50 -15.97 1.60 -7.78
CA ARG A 50 -16.77 0.91 -6.75
C ARG A 50 -16.91 1.70 -5.44
N PHE A 51 -15.98 2.63 -5.17
CA PHE A 51 -16.06 3.53 -4.02
C PHE A 51 -16.67 4.87 -4.39
N SER A 52 -16.38 5.42 -5.57
CA SER A 52 -16.89 6.74 -5.97
C SER A 52 -18.41 6.76 -6.16
N ALA A 53 -19.02 5.62 -6.53
CA ALA A 53 -20.46 5.49 -6.65
C ALA A 53 -21.22 5.69 -5.32
N ILE A 54 -20.60 5.34 -4.18
CA ILE A 54 -21.26 5.29 -2.86
C ILE A 54 -21.90 6.63 -2.49
N THR A 55 -21.15 7.73 -2.55
CA THR A 55 -21.63 9.03 -2.08
C THR A 55 -22.82 9.52 -2.90
N ASN A 56 -22.79 9.33 -4.22
CA ASN A 56 -23.90 9.76 -5.07
C ASN A 56 -25.13 8.88 -4.85
N THR A 57 -24.95 7.57 -4.74
CA THR A 57 -26.05 6.66 -4.39
C THR A 57 -26.72 7.06 -3.09
N LEU A 58 -25.96 7.31 -2.02
CA LEU A 58 -26.52 7.69 -0.73
C LEU A 58 -27.22 9.05 -0.75
N LYS A 59 -26.71 10.02 -1.51
CA LYS A 59 -27.41 11.29 -1.76
C LYS A 59 -28.75 11.06 -2.45
N THR A 60 -28.79 10.23 -3.48
CA THR A 60 -30.03 9.88 -4.17
C THR A 60 -31.03 9.21 -3.23
N LEU A 61 -30.59 8.27 -2.38
CA LEU A 61 -31.48 7.62 -1.40
C LEU A 61 -32.06 8.62 -0.40
N SER A 62 -31.27 9.60 0.06
CA SER A 62 -31.75 10.61 1.01
C SER A 62 -32.90 11.48 0.48
N ILE A 63 -33.04 11.61 -0.85
CA ILE A 63 -34.13 12.35 -1.49
C ILE A 63 -35.46 11.59 -1.40
N TYR A 64 -35.42 10.26 -1.48
CA TYR A 64 -36.62 9.40 -1.57
C TYR A 64 -37.05 8.79 -0.23
N GLN A 65 -36.35 9.07 0.87
CA GLN A 65 -36.53 8.41 2.18
C GLN A 65 -37.95 8.48 2.79
N HIS A 66 -38.82 9.35 2.28
CA HIS A 66 -40.20 9.55 2.76
C HIS A 66 -41.27 8.97 1.81
N GLU A 67 -40.87 8.30 0.73
CA GLU A 67 -41.81 7.62 -0.17
C GLU A 67 -42.27 6.28 0.41
N LEU A 68 -43.53 5.88 0.11
CA LEU A 68 -44.13 4.66 0.64
C LEU A 68 -43.41 3.37 0.17
N ASP A 69 -42.83 3.39 -1.02
CA ASP A 69 -42.07 2.29 -1.61
C ASP A 69 -40.55 2.46 -1.46
N PHE A 70 -40.10 3.35 -0.54
CA PHE A 70 -38.70 3.70 -0.37
C PHE A 70 -37.77 2.49 -0.25
N VAL A 71 -38.11 1.49 0.56
CA VAL A 71 -37.24 0.31 0.77
C VAL A 71 -36.98 -0.43 -0.53
N THR A 72 -38.04 -0.74 -1.30
CA THR A 72 -37.94 -1.40 -2.61
C THR A 72 -37.14 -0.56 -3.60
N ARG A 73 -37.43 0.75 -3.64
CA ARG A 73 -36.72 1.69 -4.52
C ARG A 73 -35.24 1.79 -4.16
N ALA A 74 -34.91 1.84 -2.87
CA ALA A 74 -33.56 1.93 -2.37
C ALA A 74 -32.74 0.67 -2.71
N GLN A 75 -33.33 -0.51 -2.58
CA GLN A 75 -32.67 -1.75 -2.99
C GLN A 75 -32.39 -1.79 -4.48
N ARG A 76 -33.36 -1.38 -5.31
CA ARG A 76 -33.14 -1.29 -6.77
C ARG A 76 -32.00 -0.33 -7.13
N ILE A 77 -32.00 0.87 -6.54
CA ILE A 77 -30.93 1.85 -6.76
C ILE A 77 -29.57 1.30 -6.32
N ALA A 78 -29.51 0.59 -5.18
CA ALA A 78 -28.27 -0.02 -4.70
C ALA A 78 -27.79 -1.15 -5.62
N LEU A 79 -28.67 -2.03 -6.10
CA LEU A 79 -28.32 -3.07 -7.06
C LEU A 79 -27.82 -2.50 -8.39
N ASP A 80 -28.48 -1.45 -8.90
CA ASP A 80 -28.12 -0.81 -10.17
C ASP A 80 -26.77 -0.08 -10.08
N GLN A 81 -26.51 0.63 -8.97
CA GLN A 81 -25.34 1.53 -8.84
C GLN A 81 -24.16 0.93 -8.08
N LEU A 82 -24.42 0.03 -7.13
CA LEU A 82 -23.42 -0.57 -6.24
C LEU A 82 -23.25 -2.07 -6.45
N HIS A 83 -24.22 -2.73 -7.11
CA HIS A 83 -24.25 -4.17 -7.38
C HIS A 83 -24.35 -5.05 -6.13
N TYR A 84 -24.93 -4.51 -5.05
CA TYR A 84 -25.28 -5.25 -3.84
C TYR A 84 -26.45 -4.60 -3.11
N GLU A 85 -27.10 -5.38 -2.26
CA GLU A 85 -28.21 -4.93 -1.42
C GLU A 85 -27.72 -4.17 -0.18
N LEU A 86 -28.58 -3.27 0.31
CA LEU A 86 -28.39 -2.55 1.57
C LEU A 86 -29.06 -3.29 2.73
N PRO A 87 -28.63 -3.09 3.98
CA PRO A 87 -29.26 -3.74 5.13
C PRO A 87 -30.68 -3.21 5.33
N LEU A 88 -31.69 -4.09 5.32
CA LEU A 88 -33.09 -3.70 5.52
C LEU A 88 -33.31 -2.93 6.82
N SER A 89 -32.63 -3.34 7.90
CA SER A 89 -32.68 -2.66 9.20
C SER A 89 -32.18 -1.21 9.19
N LEU A 90 -31.47 -0.77 8.13
CA LEU A 90 -31.06 0.62 7.94
C LEU A 90 -32.00 1.41 7.01
N LEU A 91 -32.99 0.75 6.41
CA LEU A 91 -33.94 1.33 5.48
C LEU A 91 -35.37 1.42 6.06
N GLU A 92 -35.84 0.39 6.78
CA GLU A 92 -37.25 0.26 7.19
C GLU A 92 -37.75 1.40 8.09
N ASP A 93 -36.93 1.86 9.03
CA ASP A 93 -37.31 2.91 9.99
C ASP A 93 -36.91 4.34 9.53
N SER A 94 -36.43 4.51 8.30
CA SER A 94 -35.90 5.79 7.81
C SER A 94 -36.94 6.90 7.79
N TRP A 95 -38.22 6.58 7.73
CA TRP A 95 -39.30 7.56 7.70
C TRP A 95 -39.50 8.28 9.06
N VAL A 96 -39.10 7.66 10.17
CA VAL A 96 -39.23 8.24 11.53
C VAL A 96 -37.99 9.05 11.90
N SER A 97 -36.81 8.42 11.84
CA SER A 97 -35.56 9.01 12.33
C SER A 97 -34.71 9.68 11.26
N GLY A 98 -35.17 9.63 10.00
CA GLY A 98 -34.32 9.89 8.84
C GLY A 98 -33.41 8.71 8.53
N LEU A 99 -32.85 8.71 7.33
CA LEU A 99 -31.92 7.70 6.84
C LEU A 99 -30.58 7.80 7.59
N ASN A 100 -30.11 6.69 8.18
CA ASN A 100 -28.82 6.65 8.87
C ASN A 100 -27.66 6.60 7.86
N LEU A 101 -27.37 7.75 7.24
CA LEU A 101 -26.32 7.92 6.23
C LEU A 101 -24.92 7.56 6.75
N ARG A 102 -24.67 7.71 8.04
CA ARG A 102 -23.37 7.38 8.66
C ARG A 102 -23.13 5.87 8.65
N ALA A 103 -24.12 5.11 9.09
CA ALA A 103 -24.08 3.64 9.09
C ALA A 103 -24.07 3.10 7.65
N LEU A 104 -24.94 3.62 6.78
CA LEU A 104 -24.99 3.20 5.37
C LEU A 104 -23.70 3.49 4.62
N HIS A 105 -23.11 4.67 4.81
CA HIS A 105 -21.81 4.99 4.22
C HIS A 105 -20.75 3.98 4.66
N SER A 106 -20.66 3.67 5.94
CA SER A 106 -19.67 2.71 6.44
C SER A 106 -19.92 1.30 5.90
N TYR A 107 -21.18 0.86 5.87
CA TYR A 107 -21.58 -0.41 5.26
C TYR A 107 -21.16 -0.48 3.79
N CYS A 108 -21.50 0.53 2.99
CA CYS A 108 -21.15 0.54 1.56
C CYS A 108 -19.62 0.55 1.35
N ILE A 109 -18.86 1.29 2.17
CA ILE A 109 -17.39 1.28 2.09
C ILE A 109 -16.84 -0.14 2.33
N PHE A 110 -17.27 -0.81 3.39
CA PHE A 110 -16.82 -2.18 3.68
C PHE A 110 -17.31 -3.18 2.65
N ARG A 111 -18.57 -3.08 2.21
CA ARG A 111 -19.13 -3.99 1.20
C ARG A 111 -18.43 -3.82 -0.14
N SER A 112 -18.22 -2.59 -0.62
CA SER A 112 -17.43 -2.33 -1.82
C SER A 112 -15.99 -2.85 -1.69
N PHE A 113 -15.37 -2.74 -0.52
CA PHE A 113 -14.05 -3.33 -0.28
C PHE A 113 -14.07 -4.87 -0.35
N LYS A 114 -15.06 -5.52 0.28
CA LYS A 114 -15.26 -6.99 0.19
C LYS A 114 -15.47 -7.45 -1.26
N GLU A 115 -16.26 -6.69 -2.04
CA GLU A 115 -16.45 -6.95 -3.47
C GLU A 115 -15.14 -6.82 -4.27
N CYS A 116 -14.33 -5.80 -3.98
CA CYS A 116 -13.01 -5.68 -4.61
C CYS A 116 -12.12 -6.88 -4.26
N VAL A 117 -12.11 -7.33 -3.01
CA VAL A 117 -11.32 -8.51 -2.60
C VAL A 117 -11.81 -9.78 -3.30
N ALA A 118 -13.13 -9.99 -3.36
CA ALA A 118 -13.71 -11.16 -4.05
C ALA A 118 -13.39 -11.18 -5.55
N LYS A 119 -13.35 -10.01 -6.20
CA LYS A 119 -13.04 -9.85 -7.62
C LYS A 119 -11.54 -9.69 -7.91
N ALA A 120 -10.70 -9.61 -6.88
CA ALA A 120 -9.28 -9.29 -7.00
C ALA A 120 -8.53 -10.20 -7.99
N ARG A 121 -8.78 -11.51 -7.98
CA ARG A 121 -8.12 -12.43 -8.92
C ARG A 121 -8.45 -12.11 -10.38
N PHE A 122 -9.71 -11.80 -10.66
CA PHE A 122 -10.18 -11.49 -12.02
C PHE A 122 -9.69 -10.11 -12.46
N ASP A 123 -9.90 -9.09 -11.63
CA ASP A 123 -9.52 -7.71 -11.91
C ASP A 123 -8.01 -7.55 -12.14
N GLN A 124 -7.20 -8.47 -11.61
CA GLN A 124 -5.74 -8.41 -11.66
C GLN A 124 -5.12 -9.33 -12.71
N ALA A 125 -5.90 -10.16 -13.41
CA ALA A 125 -5.38 -11.19 -14.31
C ALA A 125 -4.48 -10.59 -15.41
N SER A 126 -4.96 -9.56 -16.11
CA SER A 126 -4.27 -8.99 -17.28
C SER A 126 -2.91 -8.40 -16.95
N TRP A 127 -2.78 -7.64 -15.84
CA TRP A 127 -1.48 -7.08 -15.47
C TRP A 127 -0.56 -8.13 -14.82
N ARG A 128 -1.11 -9.12 -14.10
CA ARG A 128 -0.30 -10.17 -13.45
C ARG A 128 0.45 -11.04 -14.46
N GLU A 129 -0.18 -11.36 -15.59
CA GLU A 129 0.44 -12.16 -16.64
C GLU A 129 1.54 -11.41 -17.40
N ARG A 130 1.49 -10.07 -17.39
CA ARG A 130 2.42 -9.23 -18.15
C ARG A 130 3.63 -8.77 -17.36
N ILE A 131 3.51 -8.59 -16.04
CA ILE A 131 4.64 -8.17 -15.21
C ILE A 131 5.77 -9.20 -15.29
N ALA A 132 6.94 -8.73 -15.73
CA ALA A 132 8.14 -9.56 -15.88
C ALA A 132 8.80 -9.96 -14.54
N LEU A 133 8.71 -9.11 -13.51
CA LEU A 133 9.34 -9.36 -12.21
C LEU A 133 8.43 -10.24 -11.33
N HIS A 134 8.30 -11.50 -11.73
CA HIS A 134 7.58 -12.54 -10.99
C HIS A 134 8.54 -13.47 -10.23
N THR A 135 8.01 -14.48 -9.55
CA THR A 135 8.77 -15.43 -8.71
C THR A 135 9.99 -16.02 -9.41
N SER A 136 9.91 -16.45 -10.67
CA SER A 136 11.09 -17.03 -11.34
C SER A 136 12.22 -16.03 -11.61
N PHE A 137 11.92 -14.74 -11.82
CA PHE A 137 12.94 -13.69 -11.92
C PHE A 137 13.62 -13.47 -10.56
N ILE A 138 12.85 -13.44 -9.48
CA ILE A 138 13.38 -13.35 -8.11
C ILE A 138 14.28 -14.57 -7.80
N HIS A 139 13.85 -15.76 -8.22
CA HIS A 139 14.62 -16.98 -8.09
C HIS A 139 15.92 -16.94 -8.89
N SER A 140 15.90 -16.39 -10.12
CA SER A 140 17.13 -16.21 -10.91
C SER A 140 18.06 -15.14 -10.33
N CYS A 141 17.53 -14.22 -9.52
CA CYS A 141 18.34 -13.28 -8.74
C CYS A 141 18.93 -13.91 -7.46
N GLY A 142 18.64 -15.18 -7.18
CA GLY A 142 19.18 -15.91 -6.03
C GLY A 142 18.32 -15.82 -4.77
N TYR A 143 17.05 -15.41 -4.86
CA TYR A 143 16.18 -15.28 -3.70
C TYR A 143 14.99 -16.24 -3.73
N HIS A 144 14.73 -16.92 -2.61
CA HIS A 144 13.51 -17.74 -2.43
C HIS A 144 12.39 -16.95 -1.75
N THR A 145 12.71 -15.82 -1.12
CA THR A 145 11.73 -14.94 -0.46
C THR A 145 12.19 -13.49 -0.52
N VAL A 146 11.25 -12.60 -0.82
CA VAL A 146 11.39 -11.15 -0.79
C VAL A 146 10.31 -10.61 0.15
N ASN A 147 10.71 -10.30 1.37
CA ASN A 147 9.86 -9.65 2.36
C ASN A 147 10.15 -8.15 2.36
N ILE A 148 9.14 -7.36 2.00
CA ILE A 148 9.26 -5.92 1.88
C ILE A 148 8.51 -5.25 3.04
N SER A 149 9.18 -4.35 3.76
CA SER A 149 8.55 -3.52 4.78
C SER A 149 8.49 -2.05 4.39
N SER A 150 7.28 -1.57 4.14
CA SER A 150 7.03 -0.18 3.74
C SER A 150 6.46 0.66 4.88
N CYS A 151 6.50 1.99 4.71
CA CYS A 151 5.67 2.86 5.53
C CYS A 151 4.17 2.51 5.37
N ALA A 152 3.41 2.58 6.46
CA ALA A 152 1.95 2.41 6.49
C ALA A 152 1.16 3.54 5.78
N ASP A 153 1.86 4.53 5.20
CA ASP A 153 1.29 5.59 4.37
C ASP A 153 0.46 4.99 3.22
N GLY A 154 -0.78 5.46 3.06
CA GLY A 154 -1.71 4.98 2.04
C GLY A 154 -1.13 5.07 0.62
N ARG A 155 -0.20 6.00 0.38
CA ARG A 155 0.42 6.20 -0.93
C ARG A 155 1.33 5.02 -1.34
N LEU A 156 1.82 4.24 -0.38
CA LEU A 156 2.64 3.05 -0.66
C LEU A 156 1.84 1.75 -0.82
N GLN A 157 0.50 1.81 -0.84
CA GLN A 157 -0.32 0.60 -0.95
C GLN A 157 -0.37 0.00 -2.36
N GLY A 158 0.13 0.72 -3.37
CA GLY A 158 0.42 0.20 -4.71
C GLY A 158 1.86 -0.27 -4.88
N LEU A 159 2.68 -0.36 -3.81
CA LEU A 159 4.13 -0.53 -3.90
C LEU A 159 4.57 -1.72 -4.76
N LEU A 160 4.00 -2.92 -4.60
CA LEU A 160 4.43 -4.06 -5.42
C LEU A 160 4.04 -3.88 -6.88
N SER A 161 2.74 -3.87 -7.17
CA SER A 161 2.25 -3.99 -8.55
C SER A 161 2.44 -2.73 -9.40
N PHE A 162 2.43 -1.53 -8.79
CA PHE A 162 2.60 -0.27 -9.50
C PHE A 162 4.04 0.22 -9.42
N ILE A 163 4.57 0.44 -8.21
CA ILE A 163 5.86 1.13 -8.05
C ILE A 163 7.04 0.22 -8.44
N LEU A 164 7.08 -0.99 -7.91
CA LEU A 164 8.16 -1.94 -8.13
C LEU A 164 7.91 -2.90 -9.30
N ARG A 165 6.69 -2.91 -9.84
CA ARG A 165 6.23 -3.85 -10.87
C ARG A 165 6.59 -5.30 -10.52
N LEU A 166 6.29 -5.71 -9.30
CA LEU A 166 6.45 -7.09 -8.80
C LEU A 166 5.10 -7.80 -8.75
N VAL A 167 5.06 -9.08 -9.12
CA VAL A 167 3.86 -9.92 -8.95
C VAL A 167 3.78 -10.43 -7.51
N PRO A 168 2.70 -10.14 -6.76
CA PRO A 168 2.53 -10.66 -5.41
C PRO A 168 2.41 -12.19 -5.41
N SER A 169 3.10 -12.86 -4.50
CA SER A 169 3.06 -14.32 -4.34
C SER A 169 3.38 -14.71 -2.89
N GLU A 170 3.38 -16.00 -2.56
CA GLU A 170 3.84 -16.47 -1.24
C GLU A 170 5.31 -16.12 -0.97
N SER A 171 6.12 -16.02 -2.03
CA SER A 171 7.53 -15.64 -1.95
C SER A 171 7.77 -14.12 -2.02
N ILE A 172 6.79 -13.32 -2.45
CA ILE A 172 6.95 -11.87 -2.66
C ILE A 172 5.78 -11.13 -2.03
N TYR A 173 6.01 -10.47 -0.89
CA TYR A 173 4.95 -9.81 -0.15
C TYR A 173 5.43 -8.54 0.58
N VAL A 174 4.47 -7.67 0.92
CA VAL A 174 4.68 -6.46 1.73
C VAL A 174 4.02 -6.60 3.09
N LYS A 175 4.70 -6.11 4.14
CA LYS A 175 4.14 -5.80 5.45
C LYS A 175 4.41 -4.34 5.80
N SER A 176 3.38 -3.55 6.03
CA SER A 176 3.56 -2.12 6.26
C SER A 176 3.63 -1.78 7.75
N TYR A 177 4.46 -0.81 8.12
CA TYR A 177 4.60 -0.31 9.49
C TYR A 177 4.76 1.21 9.43
N ALA A 178 4.29 1.96 10.42
CA ALA A 178 4.49 3.40 10.39
C ALA A 178 5.99 3.72 10.35
N GLY A 179 6.41 4.56 9.40
CA GLY A 179 7.83 4.86 9.20
C GLY A 179 8.69 3.67 8.75
N ALA A 180 8.10 2.58 8.25
CA ALA A 180 8.82 1.34 7.98
C ALA A 180 9.53 0.77 9.23
N MET A 181 9.04 1.09 10.43
CA MET A 181 9.53 0.57 11.70
C MET A 181 8.97 -0.83 11.95
N PHE A 182 9.42 -1.80 11.15
CA PHE A 182 8.98 -3.19 11.25
C PHE A 182 9.45 -3.85 12.55
N ASN A 183 8.66 -4.81 13.04
CA ASN A 183 8.95 -5.53 14.27
C ASN A 183 10.05 -6.58 14.02
N ILE A 184 11.20 -6.41 14.67
CA ILE A 184 12.39 -7.25 14.47
C ILE A 184 12.10 -8.70 14.87
N GLU A 185 11.46 -8.90 16.01
CA GLU A 185 11.14 -10.22 16.55
C GLU A 185 10.15 -10.98 15.66
N GLU A 186 9.14 -10.29 15.15
CA GLU A 186 8.19 -10.85 14.18
C GLU A 186 8.91 -11.26 12.88
N ASP A 187 9.82 -10.43 12.39
CA ASP A 187 10.57 -10.74 11.17
C ASP A 187 11.62 -11.83 11.33
N ILE A 188 12.22 -11.99 12.52
CA ILE A 188 13.02 -13.17 12.85
C ILE A 188 12.17 -14.43 12.71
N VAL A 189 10.93 -14.42 13.22
CA VAL A 189 10.02 -15.57 13.11
C VAL A 189 9.64 -15.83 11.64
N ASN A 190 9.36 -14.79 10.86
CA ASN A 190 9.05 -14.94 9.43
C ASN A 190 10.24 -15.53 8.65
N TRP A 191 11.45 -15.00 8.89
CA TRP A 191 12.68 -15.50 8.30
C TRP A 191 12.93 -16.96 8.69
N ALA A 192 12.90 -17.28 9.98
CA ALA A 192 13.16 -18.64 10.48
C ALA A 192 12.16 -19.66 9.92
N HIS A 193 10.89 -19.27 9.74
CA HIS A 193 9.88 -20.12 9.12
C HIS A 193 10.24 -20.45 7.67
N ARG A 194 10.63 -19.44 6.88
CA ARG A 194 11.01 -19.62 5.47
C ARG A 194 12.31 -20.40 5.31
N GLU A 195 13.28 -20.18 6.19
CA GLU A 195 14.51 -20.98 6.24
C GLU A 195 14.23 -22.43 6.61
N LEU A 196 13.33 -22.67 7.57
CA LEU A 196 12.93 -24.03 7.90
C LEU A 196 12.29 -24.72 6.70
N GLU A 197 11.38 -24.06 5.99
CA GLU A 197 10.80 -24.61 4.76
C GLU A 197 11.88 -24.92 3.72
N ARG A 198 12.85 -24.02 3.50
CA ARG A 198 14.00 -24.26 2.61
C ARG A 198 14.79 -25.50 3.02
N LEU A 199 15.20 -25.58 4.29
CA LEU A 199 16.02 -26.67 4.83
C LEU A 199 15.30 -28.01 4.85
N THR A 200 13.98 -28.02 5.02
CA THR A 200 13.17 -29.26 5.01
C THR A 200 12.71 -29.69 3.62
N GLY A 201 13.10 -28.97 2.55
CA GLY A 201 12.65 -29.24 1.18
C GLY A 201 11.20 -28.80 0.89
N GLY A 202 10.62 -27.95 1.74
CA GLY A 202 9.34 -27.29 1.52
C GLY A 202 9.39 -26.20 0.44
N LEU A 203 10.60 -25.79 0.03
CA LEU A 203 10.86 -24.91 -1.12
C LEU A 203 11.75 -25.65 -2.15
N PRO A 204 11.17 -26.53 -2.99
CA PRO A 204 11.95 -27.36 -3.89
C PRO A 204 12.70 -26.53 -4.93
N GLY A 205 14.00 -26.77 -5.07
CA GLY A 205 14.87 -26.06 -6.02
C GLY A 205 15.41 -24.71 -5.51
N ASP A 206 15.13 -24.34 -4.26
CA ASP A 206 15.54 -23.10 -3.61
C ASP A 206 16.66 -23.29 -2.57
N GLU A 207 17.33 -24.45 -2.58
CA GLU A 207 18.32 -24.84 -1.58
C GLU A 207 19.49 -23.85 -1.47
N ASP A 208 19.95 -23.33 -2.61
CA ASP A 208 21.08 -22.39 -2.72
C ASP A 208 20.66 -20.91 -2.75
N LYS A 209 19.38 -20.61 -2.51
CA LYS A 209 18.85 -19.24 -2.55
C LYS A 209 18.78 -18.65 -1.15
N ASN A 210 18.76 -17.32 -1.09
CA ASN A 210 18.71 -16.55 0.15
C ASN A 210 17.36 -15.85 0.37
N TYR A 211 17.16 -15.39 1.60
CA TYR A 211 16.06 -14.52 1.97
C TYR A 211 16.48 -13.06 1.78
N LEU A 212 15.63 -12.27 1.13
CA LEU A 212 15.82 -10.83 0.97
C LEU A 212 14.82 -10.04 1.84
N LYS A 213 15.36 -9.16 2.69
CA LYS A 213 14.58 -8.15 3.40
C LYS A 213 14.75 -6.78 2.74
N ILE A 214 13.64 -6.16 2.34
CA ILE A 214 13.64 -4.79 1.79
C ILE A 214 12.96 -3.87 2.79
N ALA A 215 13.54 -2.71 3.07
CA ALA A 215 12.83 -1.62 3.77
C ALA A 215 12.54 -0.46 2.79
N VAL A 216 11.35 0.12 2.89
CA VAL A 216 10.89 1.19 1.98
C VAL A 216 10.48 2.44 2.76
N TYR A 217 11.36 3.44 2.74
CA TYR A 217 11.03 4.78 3.21
C TYR A 217 10.42 5.60 2.08
N HIS A 218 9.82 6.74 2.40
CA HIS A 218 9.24 7.62 1.38
C HIS A 218 9.41 9.09 1.72
N TYR A 219 9.30 9.91 0.68
CA TYR A 219 9.36 11.36 0.73
C TYR A 219 8.44 11.97 -0.34
N SER A 220 8.35 13.30 -0.35
CA SER A 220 7.71 14.09 -1.41
C SER A 220 8.74 15.09 -1.92
N SER A 221 9.05 15.06 -3.21
CA SER A 221 10.00 16.01 -3.80
C SER A 221 9.45 17.43 -3.89
N SER A 222 8.14 17.60 -4.12
CA SER A 222 7.52 18.92 -4.27
C SER A 222 7.12 19.58 -2.96
N ASN A 223 6.91 18.81 -1.88
CA ASN A 223 6.65 19.37 -0.56
C ASN A 223 7.34 18.56 0.56
N PRO A 224 8.69 18.60 0.63
CA PRO A 224 9.46 17.77 1.56
C PRO A 224 9.14 18.03 3.03
N ALA A 225 8.82 19.28 3.40
CA ALA A 225 8.59 19.67 4.78
C ALA A 225 7.23 19.25 5.35
N HIS A 226 6.25 18.88 4.49
CA HIS A 226 4.88 18.60 4.94
C HIS A 226 4.27 17.33 4.38
N GLN A 227 4.77 16.81 3.26
CA GLN A 227 4.19 15.65 2.56
C GLN A 227 5.13 14.44 2.52
N GLY A 228 6.20 14.46 3.31
CA GLY A 228 7.07 13.32 3.56
C GLY A 228 6.48 12.34 4.59
N CYS A 229 7.34 11.55 5.23
CA CYS A 229 6.91 10.57 6.22
C CYS A 229 6.49 11.22 7.54
N ALA A 230 5.19 11.20 7.86
CA ALA A 230 4.66 11.79 9.09
C ALA A 230 5.26 11.18 10.37
N ALA A 231 5.55 9.86 10.37
CA ALA A 231 6.17 9.17 11.52
C ALA A 231 7.57 9.70 11.84
N HIS A 232 8.24 10.32 10.87
CA HIS A 232 9.55 10.93 11.02
C HIS A 232 9.50 12.46 10.92
N GLY A 233 8.33 13.07 11.09
CA GLY A 233 8.18 14.53 11.05
C GLY A 233 8.47 15.14 9.68
N SER A 234 8.21 14.39 8.60
CA SER A 234 8.53 14.79 7.22
C SER A 234 10.03 14.97 6.95
N ASP A 235 10.90 14.44 7.81
CA ASP A 235 12.34 14.43 7.63
C ASP A 235 12.77 13.18 6.83
N THR A 236 13.16 13.39 5.57
CA THR A 236 13.60 12.33 4.65
C THR A 236 14.86 11.63 5.14
N GLU A 237 15.82 12.36 5.71
CA GLU A 237 17.09 11.78 6.17
C GLU A 237 16.84 10.90 7.40
N LYS A 238 16.01 11.38 8.33
CA LYS A 238 15.57 10.59 9.48
C LYS A 238 14.82 9.33 9.05
N ALA A 239 13.93 9.44 8.06
CA ALA A 239 13.19 8.29 7.54
C ALA A 239 14.10 7.23 6.90
N LEU A 240 15.08 7.67 6.10
CA LEU A 240 16.08 6.80 5.49
C LEU A 240 16.91 6.09 6.58
N LYS A 241 17.50 6.85 7.50
CA LYS A 241 18.37 6.32 8.56
C LYS A 241 17.64 5.33 9.45
N SER A 242 16.40 5.62 9.84
CA SER A 242 15.61 4.75 10.72
C SER A 242 15.29 3.42 10.04
N ALA A 243 14.92 3.44 8.75
CA ALA A 243 14.65 2.24 7.97
C ALA A 243 15.93 1.39 7.77
N LEU A 244 17.06 2.02 7.47
CA LEU A 244 18.36 1.34 7.36
C LEU A 244 18.78 0.70 8.69
N GLU A 245 18.61 1.42 9.80
CA GLU A 245 18.93 0.89 11.12
C GLU A 245 18.10 -0.35 11.45
N ARG A 246 16.80 -0.37 11.10
CA ARG A 246 15.98 -1.58 11.29
C ARG A 246 16.47 -2.78 10.48
N LEU A 247 16.91 -2.57 9.23
CA LEU A 247 17.53 -3.64 8.43
C LEU A 247 18.78 -4.20 9.12
N ASN A 248 19.64 -3.31 9.63
CA ASN A 248 20.87 -3.70 10.31
C ASN A 248 20.60 -4.42 11.64
N GLU A 249 19.62 -3.99 12.41
CA GLU A 249 19.20 -4.68 13.63
C GLU A 249 18.66 -6.07 13.36
N LEU A 250 17.86 -6.26 12.29
CA LEU A 250 17.40 -7.60 11.91
C LEU A 250 18.57 -8.51 11.56
N ARG A 251 19.53 -8.03 10.75
CA ARG A 251 20.74 -8.80 10.42
C ARG A 251 21.53 -9.15 11.68
N ALA A 252 21.72 -8.18 12.59
CA ALA A 252 22.44 -8.38 13.83
C ALA A 252 21.74 -9.41 14.73
N ALA A 253 20.41 -9.30 14.88
CA ALA A 253 19.64 -10.20 15.71
C ALA A 253 19.66 -11.64 15.18
N ILE A 254 19.52 -11.83 13.86
CA ILE A 254 19.60 -13.17 13.24
C ILE A 254 21.00 -13.75 13.37
N ASN A 255 22.05 -12.99 13.05
CA ASN A 255 23.43 -13.46 13.18
C ASN A 255 23.79 -13.84 14.64
N ASN A 256 23.32 -13.04 15.61
CA ASN A 256 23.58 -13.30 17.02
C ASN A 256 22.80 -14.51 17.56
N THR A 257 21.63 -14.80 17.00
CA THR A 257 20.74 -15.88 17.47
C THR A 257 21.04 -17.22 16.79
N TYR A 258 21.28 -17.21 15.48
CA TYR A 258 21.40 -18.43 14.66
C TYR A 258 22.80 -18.68 14.10
N GLY A 259 23.74 -17.76 14.33
CA GLY A 259 25.14 -17.88 13.92
C GLY A 259 25.53 -16.89 12.82
N ARG A 260 26.83 -16.54 12.78
CA ARG A 260 27.36 -15.60 11.78
C ARG A 260 27.18 -16.16 10.38
N GLY A 261 26.60 -15.35 9.49
CA GLY A 261 26.31 -15.72 8.10
C GLY A 261 24.88 -16.20 7.88
N ALA A 262 24.06 -16.31 8.93
CA ALA A 262 22.65 -16.65 8.80
C ALA A 262 21.78 -15.46 8.36
N ALA A 263 22.24 -14.22 8.56
CA ALA A 263 21.45 -13.04 8.27
C ALA A 263 21.00 -12.96 6.80
N PRO A 264 19.78 -12.47 6.52
CA PRO A 264 19.29 -12.27 5.17
C PRO A 264 20.07 -11.18 4.44
N ASP A 265 19.99 -11.20 3.12
CA ASP A 265 20.37 -10.06 2.30
C ASP A 265 19.41 -8.90 2.54
N ILE A 266 19.90 -7.67 2.38
CA ILE A 266 19.12 -6.46 2.61
C ILE A 266 19.15 -5.50 1.42
N LEU A 267 18.06 -4.77 1.22
CA LEU A 267 17.96 -3.66 0.26
C LEU A 267 17.15 -2.53 0.88
N LEU A 268 17.51 -1.27 0.58
CA LEU A 268 16.78 -0.10 1.04
C LEU A 268 16.26 0.68 -0.17
N ILE A 269 14.97 0.98 -0.18
CA ILE A 269 14.33 1.74 -1.26
C ILE A 269 13.71 3.02 -0.69
N GLY A 270 13.95 4.15 -1.34
CA GLY A 270 13.22 5.39 -1.12
C GLY A 270 12.20 5.60 -2.22
N VAL A 271 10.97 5.99 -1.88
CA VAL A 271 9.92 6.32 -2.86
C VAL A 271 9.59 7.80 -2.81
N ASP A 272 9.65 8.48 -3.95
CA ASP A 272 9.05 9.80 -4.12
C ASP A 272 7.56 9.66 -4.42
N THR A 273 6.73 9.93 -3.42
CA THR A 273 5.26 9.73 -3.51
C THR A 273 4.52 10.69 -4.44
N ASP A 274 5.23 11.66 -5.02
CA ASP A 274 4.66 12.63 -5.97
C ASP A 274 4.55 12.06 -7.39
N ILE A 275 5.56 11.27 -7.78
CA ILE A 275 5.71 10.68 -9.13
C ILE A 275 6.00 9.17 -9.11
N ASP A 276 6.01 8.57 -7.92
CA ASP A 276 6.33 7.16 -7.66
C ASP A 276 7.70 6.70 -8.20
N SER A 277 8.67 7.62 -8.31
CA SER A 277 10.05 7.27 -8.60
C SER A 277 10.72 6.63 -7.37
N ILE A 278 11.79 5.85 -7.62
CA ILE A 278 12.51 5.13 -6.58
C ILE A 278 14.00 5.50 -6.53
N ARG A 279 14.52 5.52 -5.31
CA ARG A 279 15.96 5.48 -5.02
C ARG A 279 16.30 4.11 -4.47
N VAL A 280 17.16 3.37 -5.16
CA VAL A 280 17.57 2.02 -4.72
C VAL A 280 18.97 2.10 -4.14
N HIS A 281 19.05 1.91 -2.82
CA HIS A 281 20.30 1.84 -2.05
C HIS A 281 20.67 0.37 -1.91
N PHE A 282 21.81 0.00 -2.49
CA PHE A 282 22.21 -1.40 -2.65
C PHE A 282 23.44 -1.73 -1.81
N PRO A 283 23.56 -3.00 -1.36
CA PRO A 283 24.66 -3.42 -0.53
C PRO A 283 25.98 -3.46 -1.29
N ASP A 284 27.07 -3.36 -0.55
CA ASP A 284 28.42 -3.69 -1.01
C ASP A 284 28.71 -5.20 -0.94
N VAL A 285 29.96 -5.62 -1.15
CA VAL A 285 30.33 -7.06 -1.14
C VAL A 285 30.13 -7.71 0.24
N SER A 286 30.10 -6.91 1.31
CA SER A 286 29.88 -7.35 2.69
C SER A 286 28.39 -7.38 3.08
N GLY A 287 27.51 -6.98 2.17
CA GLY A 287 26.08 -6.84 2.43
C GLY A 287 25.70 -5.51 3.10
N ASP A 288 26.62 -4.55 3.22
CA ASP A 288 26.37 -3.30 3.93
C ASP A 288 25.87 -2.21 2.98
N ILE A 289 24.84 -1.46 3.41
CA ILE A 289 24.25 -0.38 2.63
C ILE A 289 24.83 0.96 3.10
N ASN A 290 25.31 1.77 2.16
CA ASN A 290 25.65 3.17 2.39
C ASN A 290 24.50 4.07 1.89
N PRO A 291 23.92 4.96 2.74
CA PRO A 291 22.88 5.92 2.35
C PRO A 291 23.20 6.81 1.13
N ASP A 292 24.48 7.05 0.86
CA ASP A 292 24.93 7.89 -0.25
C ASP A 292 25.18 7.08 -1.53
N ARG A 293 25.08 5.75 -1.46
CA ARG A 293 25.29 4.81 -2.56
C ARG A 293 23.94 4.33 -3.09
N TYR A 294 23.37 5.07 -4.04
CA TYR A 294 22.09 4.72 -4.67
C TYR A 294 22.00 5.09 -6.14
N ILE A 295 21.05 4.47 -6.82
CA ILE A 295 20.57 4.87 -8.15
C ILE A 295 19.17 5.47 -8.01
N ASP A 296 18.89 6.56 -8.73
CA ASP A 296 17.62 7.30 -8.69
C ASP A 296 16.91 7.15 -10.03
N SER A 297 15.80 6.41 -10.06
CA SER A 297 15.06 6.15 -11.30
C SER A 297 14.45 7.41 -11.91
N GLY A 298 14.17 8.43 -11.10
CA GLY A 298 13.69 9.73 -11.59
C GLY A 298 14.75 10.45 -12.41
N LYS A 299 16.02 10.40 -11.97
CA LYS A 299 17.15 10.93 -12.74
C LYS A 299 17.39 10.11 -14.01
N ILE A 300 17.42 8.78 -13.89
CA ILE A 300 17.55 7.88 -15.04
C ILE A 300 16.49 8.22 -16.08
N TYR A 301 15.20 8.28 -15.69
CA TYR A 301 14.10 8.60 -16.59
C TYR A 301 14.32 9.91 -17.37
N GLN A 302 14.74 10.97 -16.66
CA GLN A 302 14.99 12.27 -17.27
C GLN A 302 16.18 12.27 -18.23
N GLU A 303 17.26 11.59 -17.84
CA GLU A 303 18.52 11.59 -18.58
C GLU A 303 18.53 10.61 -19.76
N SER A 304 17.71 9.56 -19.72
CA SER A 304 17.56 8.58 -20.81
C SER A 304 16.33 8.80 -21.70
N ILE A 305 15.59 9.90 -21.52
CA ILE A 305 14.49 10.25 -22.42
C ILE A 305 15.02 10.49 -23.84
N GLY A 306 14.38 9.87 -24.83
CA GLY A 306 14.80 9.95 -26.23
C GLY A 306 15.92 8.99 -26.64
N MET A 307 16.53 8.25 -25.70
CA MET A 307 17.41 7.13 -26.03
C MET A 307 16.62 5.94 -26.57
N ASP A 308 17.21 5.15 -27.48
CA ASP A 308 16.67 3.84 -27.83
C ASP A 308 16.79 2.85 -26.66
N GLN A 309 16.18 1.68 -26.82
CA GLN A 309 16.06 0.68 -25.74
C GLN A 309 17.42 0.13 -25.28
N GLU A 310 18.34 -0.11 -26.21
CA GLU A 310 19.66 -0.67 -25.90
C GLU A 310 20.52 0.38 -25.19
N THR A 311 20.53 1.60 -25.74
CA THR A 311 21.24 2.75 -25.17
C THR A 311 20.74 3.08 -23.76
N ALA A 312 19.42 3.05 -23.52
CA ALA A 312 18.86 3.30 -22.20
C ALA A 312 19.23 2.21 -21.16
N ARG A 313 19.28 0.93 -21.56
CA ARG A 313 19.73 -0.16 -20.66
C ARG A 313 21.22 -0.07 -20.34
N MET A 314 22.04 0.29 -21.33
CA MET A 314 23.45 0.58 -21.09
C MET A 314 23.60 1.75 -20.14
N TYR A 315 22.79 2.80 -20.28
CA TYR A 315 22.79 3.95 -19.39
C TYR A 315 22.50 3.58 -17.93
N ILE A 316 21.49 2.72 -17.69
CA ILE A 316 21.22 2.18 -16.34
C ILE A 316 22.43 1.42 -15.79
N SER A 317 23.05 0.58 -16.62
CA SER A 317 24.21 -0.24 -16.23
C SER A 317 25.43 0.63 -15.88
N ASP A 318 25.70 1.65 -16.68
CA ASP A 318 26.80 2.60 -16.47
C ASP A 318 26.57 3.47 -15.22
N ALA A 319 25.32 3.92 -14.99
CA ALA A 319 24.94 4.64 -13.79
C ALA A 319 25.18 3.79 -12.54
N LEU A 320 24.86 2.49 -12.62
CA LEU A 320 25.11 1.55 -11.54
C LEU A 320 26.61 1.34 -11.32
N ASP A 321 27.42 1.16 -12.36
CA ASP A 321 28.88 1.02 -12.24
C ASP A 321 29.55 2.25 -11.62
N LYS A 322 29.08 3.45 -11.97
CA LYS A 322 29.52 4.70 -11.35
C LYS A 322 29.16 4.75 -9.87
N ALA A 323 27.93 4.38 -9.52
CA ALA A 323 27.47 4.34 -8.14
C ALA A 323 28.19 3.26 -7.31
N GLU A 324 28.57 2.12 -7.91
CA GLU A 324 29.42 1.12 -7.26
C GLU A 324 30.86 1.62 -7.01
N SER A 325 31.38 2.48 -7.89
CA SER A 325 32.78 2.93 -7.84
C SER A 325 32.99 4.23 -7.04
N GLY A 326 31.94 5.05 -6.85
CA GLY A 326 32.03 6.44 -6.38
C GLY A 326 32.34 6.65 -4.89
N LEU A 327 32.27 5.60 -4.06
CA LEU A 327 32.47 5.68 -2.61
C LEU A 327 33.53 4.67 -2.17
N SER A 328 34.82 5.06 -2.22
CA SER A 328 36.00 4.28 -1.79
C SER A 328 36.00 2.83 -2.31
N SER A 329 36.86 2.57 -3.31
CA SER A 329 37.05 1.28 -4.01
C SER A 329 37.34 0.04 -3.13
N GLU A 330 37.39 0.18 -1.81
CA GLU A 330 37.69 -0.87 -0.84
C GLU A 330 36.49 -1.79 -0.53
N LYS A 331 35.26 -1.36 -0.81
CA LYS A 331 34.03 -2.06 -0.39
C LYS A 331 33.42 -3.02 -1.42
N GLY A 332 33.99 -3.12 -2.63
CA GLY A 332 33.60 -4.12 -3.63
C GLY A 332 32.21 -3.94 -4.25
N LYS A 333 31.94 -4.77 -5.28
CA LYS A 333 30.69 -4.79 -6.05
C LYS A 333 29.63 -5.64 -5.36
N MET A 334 28.36 -5.32 -5.61
CA MET A 334 27.25 -6.15 -5.12
C MET A 334 27.23 -7.51 -5.84
N ALA A 335 26.57 -8.51 -5.24
CA ALA A 335 26.41 -9.82 -5.88
C ALA A 335 25.64 -9.70 -7.23
N ALA A 336 25.96 -10.55 -8.20
CA ALA A 336 25.38 -10.49 -9.55
C ALA A 336 23.84 -10.56 -9.53
N GLY A 337 23.26 -11.45 -8.72
CA GLY A 337 21.81 -11.56 -8.57
C GLY A 337 21.16 -10.31 -7.97
N MET A 338 21.79 -9.70 -6.96
CA MET A 338 21.36 -8.40 -6.43
C MET A 338 21.42 -7.31 -7.51
N ARG A 339 22.48 -7.29 -8.31
CA ARG A 339 22.63 -6.34 -9.41
C ARG A 339 21.51 -6.49 -10.44
N SER A 340 21.19 -7.72 -10.84
CA SER A 340 20.08 -8.02 -11.75
C SER A 340 18.74 -7.55 -11.19
N LEU A 341 18.50 -7.76 -9.89
CA LEU A 341 17.30 -7.25 -9.22
C LEU A 341 17.23 -5.72 -9.25
N VAL A 342 18.32 -5.03 -8.90
CA VAL A 342 18.37 -3.55 -8.91
C VAL A 342 18.08 -3.00 -10.31
N VAL A 343 18.71 -3.55 -11.35
CA VAL A 343 18.45 -3.16 -12.75
C VAL A 343 16.99 -3.38 -13.12
N GLY A 344 16.44 -4.57 -12.81
CA GLY A 344 15.05 -4.90 -13.09
C GLY A 344 14.06 -3.94 -12.41
N LEU A 345 14.29 -3.61 -11.13
CA LEU A 345 13.44 -2.66 -10.39
C LEU A 345 13.51 -1.25 -10.98
N VAL A 346 14.70 -0.76 -11.34
CA VAL A 346 14.87 0.58 -11.92
C VAL A 346 14.23 0.66 -13.30
N GLU A 347 14.51 -0.30 -14.19
CA GLU A 347 13.92 -0.36 -15.55
C GLU A 347 12.39 -0.42 -15.46
N ALA A 348 11.84 -1.28 -14.61
CA ALA A 348 10.39 -1.42 -14.48
C ALA A 348 9.74 -0.17 -13.86
N ASN A 349 10.41 0.52 -12.93
CA ASN A 349 9.90 1.75 -12.33
C ASN A 349 9.80 2.93 -13.33
N LEU A 350 10.57 2.93 -14.42
CA LEU A 350 10.40 3.93 -15.50
C LEU A 350 8.98 3.90 -16.06
N SER A 351 8.37 2.71 -16.16
CA SER A 351 6.96 2.56 -16.55
C SER A 351 6.01 3.18 -15.54
N GLN A 352 6.33 3.15 -14.24
CA GLN A 352 5.50 3.81 -13.23
C GLN A 352 5.61 5.32 -13.29
N ILE A 353 6.81 5.86 -13.49
CA ILE A 353 6.99 7.31 -13.68
C ILE A 353 6.14 7.79 -14.87
N GLU A 354 6.22 7.09 -16.01
CA GLU A 354 5.42 7.43 -17.19
C GLU A 354 3.91 7.20 -16.97
N PHE A 355 3.52 6.18 -16.18
CA PHE A 355 2.13 5.99 -15.77
C PHE A 355 1.58 7.23 -15.05
N VAL A 356 2.33 7.77 -14.08
CA VAL A 356 1.90 8.96 -13.34
C VAL A 356 1.84 10.18 -14.25
N ILE A 357 2.83 10.36 -15.13
CA ILE A 357 2.85 11.46 -16.09
C ILE A 357 1.61 11.41 -17.00
N GLN A 358 1.32 10.23 -17.55
CA GLN A 358 0.24 10.03 -18.52
C GLN A 358 -1.15 10.13 -17.89
N TYR A 359 -1.40 9.42 -16.78
CA TYR A 359 -2.74 9.27 -16.21
C TYR A 359 -3.04 10.24 -15.07
N HIS A 360 -2.04 10.96 -14.56
CA HIS A 360 -2.21 11.96 -13.50
C HIS A 360 -1.68 13.34 -13.88
N ALA A 361 -1.45 13.63 -15.17
CA ALA A 361 -1.05 14.94 -15.69
C ALA A 361 0.27 15.46 -15.07
N GLY A 362 1.30 14.62 -15.08
CA GLY A 362 2.65 14.94 -14.59
C GLY A 362 2.92 14.41 -13.18
N ARG A 363 2.10 14.77 -12.19
CA ARG A 363 2.20 14.30 -10.80
C ARG A 363 0.83 14.06 -10.19
N TYR A 364 0.74 13.25 -9.14
CA TYR A 364 -0.53 13.02 -8.47
C TYR A 364 -1.19 14.32 -7.99
N ARG A 365 -2.42 14.61 -8.46
CA ARG A 365 -3.21 15.79 -8.06
C ARG A 365 -3.49 15.84 -6.55
N VAL A 366 -3.73 14.67 -5.96
CA VAL A 366 -3.84 14.53 -4.51
C VAL A 366 -2.50 14.01 -4.00
N ILE A 367 -1.72 14.93 -3.43
CA ILE A 367 -0.36 14.67 -2.93
C ILE A 367 -0.42 13.90 -1.59
N GLY A 368 -1.44 14.18 -0.76
CA GLY A 368 -1.60 13.59 0.56
C GLY A 368 -2.64 12.46 0.64
N HIS A 369 -3.29 12.39 1.80
CA HIS A 369 -4.25 11.35 2.20
C HIS A 369 -5.60 11.45 1.45
N ASN A 370 -6.12 10.30 1.01
CA ASN A 370 -7.43 10.15 0.34
C ASN A 370 -8.01 8.73 0.56
N GLU A 371 -7.67 8.14 1.70
CA GLU A 371 -8.02 6.78 2.08
C GLU A 371 -9.52 6.63 2.36
N ARG A 372 -10.08 5.43 2.14
CA ARG A 372 -11.52 5.18 2.25
C ARG A 372 -11.98 4.73 3.65
N PHE A 373 -11.09 4.06 4.38
CA PHE A 373 -11.32 3.58 5.75
C PHE A 373 -9.99 3.38 6.47
N ILE A 374 -10.03 3.05 7.76
CA ILE A 374 -8.88 2.61 8.55
C ILE A 374 -8.87 1.08 8.61
N CYS A 375 -7.79 0.43 8.21
CA CYS A 375 -7.57 -0.99 8.45
C CYS A 375 -6.69 -1.14 9.70
N ALA A 376 -7.24 -1.76 10.75
CA ALA A 376 -6.59 -1.99 12.03
C ALA A 376 -6.27 -3.48 12.22
N GLY A 377 -5.04 -3.80 12.59
CA GLY A 377 -4.56 -5.17 12.76
C GLY A 377 -3.51 -5.54 11.72
N GLU A 378 -3.79 -6.53 10.88
CA GLU A 378 -2.92 -6.97 9.79
C GLU A 378 -3.40 -6.45 8.42
N SER A 379 -2.46 -6.08 7.55
CA SER A 379 -2.76 -5.51 6.23
C SER A 379 -3.39 -6.53 5.29
N MET A 380 -4.36 -6.10 4.50
CA MET A 380 -4.96 -6.89 3.43
C MET A 380 -4.10 -6.78 2.16
N ASN A 381 -3.58 -7.92 1.70
CA ASN A 381 -2.64 -8.01 0.58
C ASN A 381 -3.29 -8.35 -0.77
N GLU A 382 -4.63 -8.43 -0.82
CA GLU A 382 -5.39 -8.83 -2.01
C GLU A 382 -5.56 -7.69 -3.00
N LEU A 383 -5.43 -6.42 -2.56
CA LEU A 383 -5.67 -5.23 -3.38
C LEU A 383 -4.48 -4.29 -3.32
N HIS A 384 -3.92 -3.97 -4.48
CA HIS A 384 -2.66 -3.23 -4.62
C HIS A 384 -2.96 -1.89 -5.27
N LEU A 385 -3.29 -0.87 -4.48
CA LEU A 385 -3.71 0.43 -5.02
C LEU A 385 -3.34 1.57 -4.07
N ARG A 386 -2.81 2.66 -4.63
CA ARG A 386 -2.50 3.91 -3.92
C ARG A 386 -3.75 4.50 -3.23
N ASN A 387 -3.61 4.85 -1.95
CA ASN A 387 -4.65 5.46 -1.10
C ASN A 387 -5.94 4.62 -0.98
N LYS A 388 -5.80 3.31 -0.73
CA LYS A 388 -6.92 2.39 -0.51
C LYS A 388 -7.51 2.56 0.90
N TYR A 389 -6.68 2.42 1.93
CA TYR A 389 -7.05 2.60 3.34
C TYR A 389 -5.88 3.15 4.16
N TYR A 390 -6.13 3.78 5.30
CA TYR A 390 -5.07 4.11 6.26
C TYR A 390 -4.75 2.85 7.06
N PHE A 391 -3.48 2.45 7.14
CA PHE A 391 -3.10 1.23 7.85
C PHE A 391 -2.60 1.52 9.27
N ALA A 392 -3.25 0.91 10.26
CA ALA A 392 -2.81 0.91 11.65
C ALA A 392 -2.42 -0.52 12.04
N HIS A 393 -1.13 -0.86 11.84
CA HIS A 393 -0.61 -2.14 12.30
C HIS A 393 -0.68 -2.22 13.82
N LEU A 394 -1.34 -3.25 14.35
CA LEU A 394 -1.41 -3.45 15.78
C LEU A 394 -1.64 -4.91 16.17
N ASN A 395 -1.00 -5.32 17.26
CA ASN A 395 -1.33 -6.60 17.89
C ASN A 395 -2.39 -6.43 18.98
N THR A 396 -2.27 -5.34 19.73
CA THR A 396 -3.18 -4.83 20.76
C THR A 396 -3.34 -3.32 20.56
N VAL A 397 -4.41 -2.72 21.06
CA VAL A 397 -4.63 -1.26 20.89
C VAL A 397 -3.63 -0.48 21.75
N GLU A 398 -3.24 -1.05 22.88
CA GLU A 398 -2.29 -0.49 23.85
C GLU A 398 -0.91 -0.27 23.23
N GLU A 399 -0.42 -1.22 22.45
CA GLU A 399 0.91 -1.16 21.81
C GLU A 399 0.97 -0.19 20.62
N ALA A 400 -0.16 0.16 20.02
CA ALA A 400 -0.21 0.87 18.74
C ALA A 400 -1.22 2.04 18.73
N ALA A 401 -1.63 2.54 19.90
CA ALA A 401 -2.64 3.58 20.04
C ALA A 401 -2.31 4.85 19.23
N VAL A 402 -1.03 5.20 19.13
CA VAL A 402 -0.55 6.36 18.38
C VAL A 402 -0.91 6.26 16.88
N HIS A 403 -0.83 5.07 16.28
CA HIS A 403 -1.20 4.88 14.88
C HIS A 403 -2.70 5.06 14.66
N LEU A 404 -3.52 4.52 15.57
CA LEU A 404 -4.97 4.73 15.51
C LEU A 404 -5.35 6.21 15.67
N ASP A 405 -4.69 6.94 16.59
CA ASP A 405 -4.97 8.36 16.80
C ASP A 405 -4.66 9.21 15.55
N VAL A 406 -3.58 8.89 14.83
CA VAL A 406 -3.25 9.53 13.55
C VAL A 406 -4.32 9.24 12.51
N GLY A 407 -4.75 7.98 12.39
CA GLY A 407 -5.85 7.59 11.50
C GLY A 407 -7.14 8.35 11.82
N VAL A 408 -7.54 8.40 13.09
CA VAL A 408 -8.74 9.14 13.53
C VAL A 408 -8.63 10.63 13.22
N LYS A 409 -7.44 11.23 13.36
CA LYS A 409 -7.20 12.63 12.97
C LYS A 409 -7.39 12.85 11.47
N ILE A 410 -6.85 11.97 10.62
CA ILE A 410 -7.03 12.04 9.16
C ILE A 410 -8.52 11.93 8.80
N PHE A 411 -9.23 10.96 9.37
CA PHE A 411 -10.66 10.75 9.08
C PHE A 411 -11.60 11.77 9.75
N THR A 412 -11.10 12.55 10.71
CA THR A 412 -11.84 13.72 11.21
C THR A 412 -11.98 14.76 10.10
N GLU A 413 -10.91 14.99 9.33
CA GLU A 413 -10.90 15.88 8.17
C GLU A 413 -11.68 15.29 6.98
N LEU A 414 -11.41 14.03 6.63
CA LEU A 414 -12.02 13.39 5.46
C LEU A 414 -13.51 13.07 5.63
N ASN A 415 -13.95 12.71 6.84
CA ASN A 415 -15.30 12.18 7.07
C ASN A 415 -16.11 13.03 8.06
N ILE A 416 -15.61 13.24 9.29
CA ILE A 416 -16.41 13.86 10.37
C ILE A 416 -16.82 15.30 9.98
N LYS A 417 -15.92 16.09 9.39
CA LYS A 417 -16.24 17.44 8.90
C LYS A 417 -17.37 17.48 7.87
N HIS A 418 -17.60 16.38 7.17
CA HIS A 418 -18.66 16.21 6.18
C HIS A 418 -19.88 15.44 6.74
N GLY A 419 -19.94 15.20 8.05
CA GLY A 419 -21.05 14.52 8.72
C GLY A 419 -21.04 12.99 8.59
N LEU A 420 -19.98 12.42 8.03
CA LEU A 420 -19.81 10.97 7.83
C LEU A 420 -19.06 10.34 9.01
N ALA A 421 -19.33 9.06 9.26
CA ALA A 421 -18.60 8.28 10.27
C ALA A 421 -17.22 7.85 9.77
N ILE A 422 -16.31 7.56 10.71
CA ILE A 422 -15.03 6.90 10.47
C ILE A 422 -15.27 5.39 10.35
N PRO A 423 -15.06 4.78 9.18
CA PRO A 423 -15.11 3.33 9.03
C PRO A 423 -13.76 2.73 9.46
N ILE A 424 -13.79 1.79 10.42
CA ILE A 424 -12.63 1.02 10.85
C ILE A 424 -12.87 -0.47 10.59
N LEU A 425 -12.06 -1.08 9.73
CA LEU A 425 -12.02 -2.52 9.52
C LEU A 425 -11.00 -3.13 10.47
N VAL A 426 -11.44 -4.00 11.38
CA VAL A 426 -10.56 -4.81 12.23
C VAL A 426 -10.28 -6.12 11.50
N HIS A 427 -9.06 -6.29 11.02
CA HIS A 427 -8.68 -7.42 10.18
C HIS A 427 -7.44 -8.15 10.70
N TYR A 428 -7.49 -9.48 10.70
CA TYR A 428 -6.36 -10.36 11.01
C TYR A 428 -6.39 -11.61 10.15
N HIS A 429 -5.20 -12.16 9.89
CA HIS A 429 -5.11 -13.47 9.27
C HIS A 429 -5.02 -14.60 10.30
N TYR A 430 -5.49 -15.78 9.90
CA TYR A 430 -5.19 -17.04 10.58
C TYR A 430 -4.64 -18.05 9.56
N SER A 431 -4.18 -19.21 10.04
CA SER A 431 -3.85 -20.33 9.15
C SER A 431 -4.79 -21.49 9.43
N SER A 432 -5.50 -21.96 8.41
CA SER A 432 -6.34 -23.17 8.51
C SER A 432 -5.54 -24.45 8.80
N ARG A 433 -4.22 -24.43 8.63
CA ARG A 433 -3.33 -25.54 9.03
C ARG A 433 -3.23 -25.70 10.54
N VAL A 434 -3.62 -24.69 11.33
CA VAL A 434 -3.49 -24.68 12.79
C VAL A 434 -4.87 -24.85 13.43
N PRO A 435 -5.17 -25.98 14.10
CA PRO A 435 -6.45 -26.20 14.77
C PRO A 435 -6.81 -25.07 15.75
N GLY A 436 -8.06 -24.61 15.67
CA GLY A 436 -8.61 -23.54 16.51
C GLY A 436 -8.06 -22.13 16.22
N ALA A 437 -7.24 -21.94 15.19
CA ALA A 437 -6.64 -20.64 14.90
C ALA A 437 -7.68 -19.61 14.46
N ARG A 438 -8.68 -20.04 13.70
CA ARG A 438 -9.79 -19.19 13.25
C ARG A 438 -10.53 -18.58 14.44
N GLU A 439 -10.92 -19.40 15.41
CA GLU A 439 -11.66 -18.97 16.60
C GLU A 439 -10.83 -18.04 17.48
N ARG A 440 -9.53 -18.35 17.67
CA ARG A 440 -8.61 -17.48 18.42
C ARG A 440 -8.47 -16.10 17.77
N VAL A 441 -8.41 -16.05 16.44
CA VAL A 441 -8.35 -14.78 15.69
C VAL A 441 -9.68 -14.02 15.78
N ILE A 442 -10.83 -14.68 15.68
CA ILE A 442 -12.14 -14.03 15.88
C ILE A 442 -12.23 -13.40 17.28
N GLN A 443 -11.83 -14.12 18.32
CA GLN A 443 -11.79 -13.61 19.69
C GLN A 443 -10.84 -12.41 19.82
N ARG A 444 -9.69 -12.46 19.13
CA ARG A 444 -8.76 -11.34 19.06
C ARG A 444 -9.39 -10.11 18.40
N CYS A 445 -10.01 -10.26 17.23
CA CYS A 445 -10.70 -9.17 16.55
C CYS A 445 -11.77 -8.53 17.43
N ARG A 446 -12.54 -9.33 18.18
CA ARG A 446 -13.55 -8.83 19.13
C ARG A 446 -12.93 -8.00 20.25
N ARG A 447 -11.79 -8.43 20.82
CA ARG A 447 -11.06 -7.65 21.84
C ARG A 447 -10.55 -6.33 21.27
N VAL A 448 -9.97 -6.36 20.07
CA VAL A 448 -9.46 -5.15 19.40
C VAL A 448 -10.60 -4.17 19.09
N LYS A 449 -11.72 -4.65 18.53
CA LYS A 449 -12.92 -3.83 18.28
C LYS A 449 -13.40 -3.15 19.55
N ALA A 450 -13.59 -3.92 20.64
CA ALA A 450 -14.03 -3.37 21.92
C ALA A 450 -13.05 -2.32 22.49
N ALA A 451 -11.75 -2.54 22.36
CA ALA A 451 -10.73 -1.59 22.80
C ALA A 451 -10.74 -0.29 21.97
N ILE A 452 -10.94 -0.38 20.66
CA ILE A 452 -11.10 0.79 19.77
C ILE A 452 -12.36 1.59 20.15
N GLU A 453 -13.50 0.91 20.30
CA GLU A 453 -14.77 1.52 20.67
C GLU A 453 -14.69 2.19 22.05
N SER A 454 -14.01 1.55 23.02
CA SER A 454 -13.78 2.13 24.34
C SER A 454 -12.86 3.35 24.31
N ARG A 455 -11.76 3.32 23.52
CA ARG A 455 -10.82 4.44 23.40
C ARG A 455 -11.50 5.67 22.80
N TYR A 456 -12.36 5.47 21.81
CA TYR A 456 -13.08 6.52 21.09
C TYR A 456 -14.57 6.53 21.43
N SER A 457 -14.93 6.29 22.70
CA SER A 457 -16.32 6.16 23.17
C SER A 457 -17.21 7.31 22.71
N LYS A 458 -16.72 8.55 22.82
CA LYS A 458 -17.45 9.75 22.37
C LYS A 458 -17.82 9.72 20.88
N LEU A 459 -16.96 9.16 20.02
CA LEU A 459 -17.26 9.02 18.60
C LEU A 459 -18.22 7.87 18.35
N HIS A 460 -18.00 6.74 19.03
CA HIS A 460 -18.83 5.55 18.92
C HIS A 460 -20.28 5.79 19.37
N GLU A 461 -20.48 6.36 20.57
CA GLU A 461 -21.81 6.70 21.13
C GLU A 461 -22.61 7.66 20.23
N ARG A 462 -21.92 8.49 19.43
CA ARG A 462 -22.53 9.44 18.48
C ARG A 462 -22.76 8.86 17.08
N GLY A 463 -22.42 7.57 16.87
CA GLY A 463 -22.46 6.92 15.56
C GLY A 463 -21.49 7.53 14.55
N LEU A 464 -20.40 8.16 15.01
CA LEU A 464 -19.34 8.75 14.18
C LEU A 464 -18.15 7.80 13.99
N LEU A 465 -18.20 6.60 14.56
CA LEU A 465 -17.20 5.55 14.40
C LEU A 465 -17.90 4.20 14.27
N ASN A 466 -17.63 3.49 13.18
CA ASN A 466 -18.22 2.19 12.88
C ASN A 466 -17.12 1.15 12.66
N CYS A 467 -17.16 0.08 13.46
CA CYS A 467 -16.20 -1.02 13.39
C CYS A 467 -16.82 -2.28 12.75
N GLN A 468 -16.15 -2.82 11.73
CA GLN A 468 -16.47 -4.09 11.09
C GLN A 468 -15.34 -5.08 11.32
N ILE A 469 -15.64 -6.32 11.71
CA ILE A 469 -14.63 -7.38 11.81
C ILE A 469 -14.55 -8.13 10.48
N ALA A 470 -13.32 -8.37 10.02
CA ALA A 470 -13.03 -9.29 8.93
C ALA A 470 -11.88 -10.23 9.29
N ILE A 471 -11.87 -11.43 8.73
CA ILE A 471 -10.73 -12.35 8.81
C ILE A 471 -10.37 -12.90 7.43
N SER A 472 -9.12 -13.32 7.28
CA SER A 472 -8.63 -13.99 6.08
C SER A 472 -7.75 -15.19 6.46
N ASP A 473 -7.76 -16.22 5.65
CA ASP A 473 -6.86 -17.37 5.81
C ASP A 473 -5.59 -17.14 4.99
N LYS A 474 -4.41 -17.38 5.58
CA LYS A 474 -3.13 -17.31 4.87
C LYS A 474 -2.99 -18.41 3.81
N VAL A 475 -3.65 -19.56 4.00
CA VAL A 475 -3.44 -20.77 3.17
C VAL A 475 -4.69 -21.15 2.37
N GLY A 476 -5.86 -21.16 3.00
CA GLY A 476 -7.12 -21.52 2.35
C GLY A 476 -7.69 -20.40 1.49
N THR A 477 -8.99 -20.43 1.24
CA THR A 477 -9.70 -19.50 0.33
C THR A 477 -10.49 -18.40 1.03
N GLU A 478 -10.59 -18.44 2.35
CA GLU A 478 -11.31 -17.42 3.13
C GLU A 478 -10.59 -16.07 3.02
N ARG A 479 -11.25 -15.03 2.48
CA ARG A 479 -10.67 -13.71 2.27
C ARG A 479 -11.70 -12.64 2.63
N CYS A 480 -11.33 -11.72 3.52
CA CYS A 480 -12.19 -10.61 3.95
C CYS A 480 -13.58 -11.07 4.41
N THR A 481 -13.67 -12.19 5.14
CA THR A 481 -14.96 -12.71 5.62
C THR A 481 -15.43 -11.89 6.80
N PHE A 482 -16.63 -11.34 6.70
CA PHE A 482 -17.26 -10.57 7.78
C PHE A 482 -17.90 -11.51 8.78
N ILE A 483 -17.50 -11.39 10.04
CA ILE A 483 -17.97 -12.30 11.09
C ILE A 483 -19.43 -12.01 11.46
N GLU A 484 -19.85 -10.76 11.41
CA GLU A 484 -21.23 -10.34 11.67
C GLU A 484 -22.22 -10.86 10.59
N ASP A 485 -21.76 -11.14 9.36
CA ASP A 485 -22.60 -11.75 8.32
C ASP A 485 -22.89 -13.23 8.62
N GLU A 486 -21.94 -13.96 9.21
CA GLU A 486 -22.08 -15.40 9.52
C GLU A 486 -23.06 -15.67 10.67
N VAL A 487 -23.09 -14.78 11.68
CA VAL A 487 -24.00 -14.92 12.82
C VAL A 487 -25.46 -14.86 12.35
N LYS A 488 -25.77 -14.03 11.35
CA LYS A 488 -27.12 -13.92 10.78
C LYS A 488 -27.55 -15.15 9.97
N VAL A 489 -26.60 -15.86 9.35
CA VAL A 489 -26.90 -17.08 8.58
C VAL A 489 -27.12 -18.29 9.49
N ALA A 490 -26.49 -18.32 10.68
CA ALA A 490 -26.68 -19.39 11.67
C ALA A 490 -27.95 -19.24 12.53
N GLU A 491 -28.60 -18.06 12.51
CA GLU A 491 -29.86 -17.76 13.20
C GLU A 491 -31.09 -17.86 12.27
N HIS A 492 -30.91 -18.39 11.06
CA HIS A 492 -31.97 -18.81 10.12
C HIS A 492 -31.89 -20.32 9.90
#